data_AF-A0A7Y2VEQ2-F1
#
_entry.id   AF-A0A7Y2VEQ2-F1
#
_cell.length_a   1.000
_cell.length_b   1.000
_cell.length_c   1.000
_cell.angle_alpha   90.00
_cell.angle_beta   90.00
_cell.angle_gamma   90.00
#
_symmetry.space_group_name_H-M   'P 1'
#
loop_
_entity.id
_entity.type
_entity.pdbx_description
1 polymer ?
#
loop_
_entity_poly.entity_id
_entity_poly.type
_entity_poly.pdbx_seq_one_letter_code
_entity_poly.pdbx_strand_id
1 'polypeptide(L)'
;ILFFSLLIHYTYRRYYRRKQGKLKEENEKELEVLKLQNDKEIIRIKNDQLKADFKDKSNELAASTMSIIKKNQLLSQVKEQLTAAQDDNGSVKKIVAIIDRNLKQTDDWELFKEAFNNADRDFLKNLEKTHPNLTPNDIRLCSYLRLNLSSKEMAELLHISPRSVEIKRYRLRKKLNLTHDENLVSYILRL
;
A
#
# COMPACT_ATOMS: atom_id res chain seq x y z
N ILE A 1 -4.11 52.58 65.00
CA ILE A 1 -2.94 51.72 64.66
C ILE A 1 -3.37 50.28 64.36
N LEU A 2 -4.06 49.58 65.28
CA LEU A 2 -4.55 48.20 65.05
C LEU A 2 -5.50 48.06 63.85
N PHE A 3 -6.42 48.99 63.66
CA PHE A 3 -7.34 49.00 62.51
C PHE A 3 -6.60 49.10 61.17
N PHE A 4 -5.61 50.00 61.06
CA PHE A 4 -4.78 50.13 59.86
C PHE A 4 -3.94 48.87 59.60
N SER A 5 -3.40 48.24 60.65
CA SER A 5 -2.66 46.98 60.54
C SER A 5 -3.56 45.83 60.03
N LEU A 6 -4.79 45.71 60.55
CA LEU A 6 -5.76 44.72 60.08
C LEU A 6 -6.19 44.99 58.63
N LEU A 7 -6.38 46.25 58.26
CA LEU A 7 -6.73 46.64 56.90
C LEU A 7 -5.61 46.31 55.91
N ILE A 8 -4.35 46.61 56.26
CA ILE A 8 -3.16 46.25 55.48
C ILE A 8 -3.02 44.73 55.36
N HIS A 9 -3.21 43.98 56.45
CA HIS A 9 -3.17 42.52 56.41
C HIS A 9 -4.28 41.94 55.51
N TYR A 10 -5.49 42.50 55.59
CA TYR A 10 -6.62 42.08 54.76
C TYR A 10 -6.37 42.36 53.27
N THR A 11 -5.89 43.55 52.91
CA THR A 11 -5.59 43.91 51.51
C THR A 11 -4.42 43.09 50.96
N TYR A 12 -3.37 42.87 51.76
CA TYR A 12 -2.23 42.02 51.40
C TYR A 12 -2.65 40.56 51.20
N ARG A 13 -3.43 40.00 52.13
CA ARG A 13 -3.96 38.63 52.02
C ARG A 13 -4.88 38.48 50.80
N ARG A 14 -5.68 39.50 50.49
CA ARG A 14 -6.54 39.52 49.29
C ARG A 14 -5.73 39.62 48.00
N TYR A 15 -4.68 40.43 47.96
CA TYR A 15 -3.75 40.51 46.83
C TYR A 15 -3.04 39.16 46.58
N TYR A 16 -2.49 38.54 47.64
CA TYR A 16 -1.75 37.29 47.51
C TYR A 16 -2.65 36.13 47.06
N ARG A 17 -3.89 36.04 47.58
CA ARG A 17 -4.88 35.06 47.10
C ARG A 17 -5.20 35.25 45.61
N ARG A 18 -5.34 36.49 45.14
CA ARG A 18 -5.58 36.77 43.71
C ARG A 18 -4.38 36.37 42.85
N LYS A 19 -3.15 36.64 43.29
CA LYS A 19 -1.93 36.24 42.58
C LYS A 19 -1.81 34.71 42.48
N GLN A 20 -2.07 34.00 43.57
CA GLN A 20 -2.08 32.53 43.59
C GLN A 20 -3.18 31.93 42.70
N GLY A 21 -4.38 32.55 42.70
CA GLY A 21 -5.46 32.15 41.79
C GLY A 21 -5.09 32.29 40.32
N LYS A 22 -4.46 33.41 39.93
CA LYS A 22 -3.98 33.62 38.55
C LYS A 22 -2.90 32.61 38.14
N LEU A 23 -1.91 32.39 39.00
CA LEU A 23 -0.85 31.42 38.72
C LEU A 23 -1.40 30.00 38.56
N LYS A 24 -2.40 29.63 39.38
CA LYS A 24 -3.08 28.34 39.25
C LYS A 24 -3.85 28.24 37.92
N GLU A 25 -4.57 29.29 37.54
CA GLU A 25 -5.30 29.35 36.27
C GLU A 25 -4.36 29.26 35.06
N GLU A 26 -3.21 29.95 35.09
CA GLU A 26 -2.18 29.86 34.06
C GLU A 26 -1.61 28.44 33.95
N ASN A 27 -1.25 27.81 35.07
CA ASN A 27 -0.77 26.43 35.09
C ASN A 27 -1.83 25.42 34.61
N GLU A 28 -3.11 25.63 34.95
CA GLU A 28 -4.21 24.79 34.48
C GLU A 28 -4.38 24.88 32.95
N LYS A 29 -4.30 26.09 32.39
CA LYS A 29 -4.33 26.31 30.93
C LYS A 29 -3.11 25.70 30.24
N GLU A 30 -1.92 25.88 30.79
CA GLU A 30 -0.70 25.28 30.24
C GLU A 30 -0.77 23.74 30.25
N LEU A 31 -1.26 23.16 31.35
CA LEU A 31 -1.48 21.72 31.45
C LEU A 31 -2.51 21.22 30.44
N GLU A 32 -3.57 21.97 30.18
CA GLU A 32 -4.58 21.64 29.16
C GLU A 32 -3.98 21.66 27.76
N VAL A 33 -3.21 22.70 27.41
CA VAL A 33 -2.51 22.80 26.12
C VAL A 33 -1.53 21.63 25.95
N LEU A 34 -0.75 21.29 26.98
CA LEU A 34 0.19 20.18 26.95
C LEU A 34 -0.52 18.83 26.76
N LYS A 35 -1.67 18.62 27.43
CA LYS A 35 -2.50 17.42 27.24
C LYS A 35 -3.00 17.31 25.80
N LEU A 36 -3.53 18.40 25.25
CA LEU A 36 -4.01 18.43 23.86
C LEU A 36 -2.88 18.15 22.86
N GLN A 37 -1.67 18.65 23.12
CA GLN A 37 -0.49 18.35 22.29
C GLN A 37 -0.11 16.87 22.36
N ASN A 38 -0.07 16.29 23.57
CA ASN A 38 0.21 14.88 23.76
C ASN A 38 -0.85 13.98 23.09
N ASP A 39 -2.13 14.32 23.22
CA ASP A 39 -3.22 13.56 22.60
C ASP A 39 -3.09 13.58 21.07
N LYS A 40 -2.76 14.74 20.49
CA LYS A 40 -2.49 14.86 19.05
C LYS A 40 -1.31 14.00 18.61
N GLU A 41 -0.22 13.99 19.38
CA GLU A 41 0.96 13.19 19.06
C GLU A 41 0.67 11.68 19.18
N ILE A 42 -0.08 11.25 20.20
CA ILE A 42 -0.53 9.86 20.33
C ILE A 42 -1.39 9.44 19.13
N ILE A 43 -2.33 10.29 18.71
CA ILE A 43 -3.17 10.03 17.53
C ILE A 43 -2.32 9.93 16.27
N ARG A 44 -1.33 10.82 16.11
CA ARG A 44 -0.41 10.79 14.97
C ARG A 44 0.40 9.49 14.93
N ILE A 45 1.03 9.11 16.04
CA ILE A 45 1.82 7.88 16.14
C ILE A 45 0.96 6.65 15.83
N LYS A 46 -0.25 6.57 16.38
CA LYS A 46 -1.18 5.47 16.08
C LYS A 46 -1.56 5.41 14.61
N ASN A 47 -1.82 6.55 13.97
CA ASN A 47 -2.11 6.60 12.54
C ASN A 47 -0.92 6.14 11.69
N ASP A 48 0.30 6.54 12.06
CA ASP A 48 1.51 6.13 11.34
C ASP A 48 1.77 4.63 11.51
N GLN A 49 1.54 4.07 12.70
CA GLN A 49 1.58 2.61 12.94
C GLN A 49 0.53 1.86 12.12
N LEU A 50 -0.72 2.30 12.14
CA LEU A 50 -1.80 1.67 11.35
C LEU A 50 -1.49 1.68 9.85
N LYS A 51 -0.89 2.76 9.34
CA LYS A 51 -0.45 2.84 7.93
C LYS A 51 0.67 1.85 7.63
N ALA A 52 1.63 1.69 8.55
CA ALA A 52 2.71 0.73 8.39
C ALA A 52 2.18 -0.72 8.41
N ASP A 53 1.36 -1.07 9.40
CA ASP A 53 0.75 -2.40 9.51
C ASP A 53 -0.11 -2.74 8.29
N PHE A 54 -0.90 -1.77 7.82
CA PHE A 54 -1.69 -1.93 6.60
C PHE A 54 -0.81 -2.22 5.39
N LYS A 55 0.30 -1.47 5.24
CA LYS A 55 1.27 -1.67 4.16
C LYS A 55 1.94 -3.04 4.23
N ASP A 56 2.30 -3.50 5.42
CA ASP A 56 2.93 -4.81 5.61
C ASP A 56 1.95 -5.94 5.29
N LYS A 57 0.70 -5.85 5.75
CA LYS A 57 -0.33 -6.84 5.43
C LYS A 57 -0.68 -6.85 3.95
N SER A 58 -0.69 -5.68 3.32
CA SER A 58 -0.84 -5.48 1.88
C SER A 58 0.28 -6.18 1.09
N ASN A 59 1.54 -5.99 1.50
CA ASN A 59 2.70 -6.66 0.90
C ASN A 59 2.63 -8.19 1.07
N GLU A 60 2.23 -8.67 2.24
CA GLU A 60 2.07 -10.11 2.51
C GLU A 60 0.98 -10.73 1.61
N LEU A 61 -0.15 -10.04 1.44
CA LEU A 61 -1.21 -10.49 0.54
C LEU A 61 -0.73 -10.52 -0.91
N ALA A 62 -0.02 -9.48 -1.37
CA ALA A 62 0.57 -9.45 -2.70
C ALA A 62 1.57 -10.60 -2.90
N ALA A 63 2.45 -10.86 -1.93
CA ALA A 63 3.41 -11.96 -1.98
C ALA A 63 2.73 -13.34 -2.02
N SER A 64 1.67 -13.54 -1.22
CA SER A 64 0.89 -14.77 -1.21
C SER A 64 0.19 -15.00 -2.55
N THR A 65 -0.46 -13.97 -3.10
CA THR A 65 -1.08 -14.03 -4.43
C THR A 65 -0.05 -14.31 -5.52
N MET A 66 1.13 -13.69 -5.46
CA MET A 66 2.23 -13.97 -6.38
C MET A 66 2.71 -15.42 -6.30
N SER A 67 2.76 -16.01 -5.10
CA SER A 67 3.09 -17.42 -4.90
C SER A 67 2.05 -18.35 -5.55
N ILE A 68 0.76 -18.02 -5.42
CA ILE A 68 -0.33 -18.75 -6.06
C ILE A 68 -0.20 -18.71 -7.58
N ILE A 69 0.09 -17.53 -8.15
CA ILE A 69 0.24 -17.41 -9.61
C ILE A 69 1.46 -18.20 -10.10
N LYS A 70 2.61 -18.12 -9.41
CA LYS A 70 3.80 -18.93 -9.75
C LYS A 70 3.49 -20.43 -9.71
N LYS A 71 2.72 -20.88 -8.72
CA LYS A 71 2.26 -22.27 -8.62
C LYS A 71 1.39 -22.64 -9.82
N ASN A 72 0.44 -21.81 -10.22
CA ASN A 72 -0.41 -22.05 -11.39
C ASN A 72 0.42 -22.14 -12.69
N GLN A 73 1.44 -21.28 -12.84
CA GLN A 73 2.34 -21.32 -13.99
C GLN A 73 3.16 -22.60 -14.06
N LEU A 74 3.74 -23.05 -12.94
CA LEU A 74 4.47 -24.32 -12.88
C LEU A 74 3.57 -25.50 -13.28
N LEU A 75 2.33 -25.52 -12.77
CA LEU A 75 1.35 -26.52 -13.17
C LEU A 75 1.03 -26.48 -14.67
N SER A 76 0.93 -25.28 -15.26
CA SER A 76 0.71 -25.13 -16.69
C SER A 76 1.90 -25.61 -17.53
N GLN A 77 3.14 -25.33 -17.10
CA GLN A 77 4.35 -25.83 -17.76
C GLN A 77 4.46 -27.35 -17.68
N VAL A 78 4.19 -27.93 -16.50
CA VAL A 78 4.15 -29.38 -16.31
C VAL A 78 3.08 -30.01 -17.21
N LYS A 79 1.91 -29.37 -17.32
CA LYS A 79 0.85 -29.81 -18.25
C LYS A 79 1.35 -29.82 -19.70
N GLU A 80 1.98 -28.75 -20.17
CA GLU A 80 2.49 -28.66 -21.54
C GLU A 80 3.50 -29.77 -21.86
N GLN A 81 4.47 -30.00 -20.96
CA GLN A 81 5.46 -31.06 -21.12
C GLN A 81 4.82 -32.45 -21.13
N LEU A 82 3.83 -32.67 -20.27
CA LEU A 82 3.08 -33.93 -20.24
C LEU A 82 2.29 -34.13 -21.53
N THR A 83 1.60 -33.12 -22.04
CA THR A 83 0.86 -33.23 -23.31
C THR A 83 1.75 -33.45 -24.53
N ALA A 84 3.02 -33.04 -24.48
CA ALA A 84 4.01 -33.32 -25.53
C ALA A 84 4.61 -34.74 -25.44
N ALA A 85 4.43 -35.44 -24.32
CA ALA A 85 4.89 -36.80 -24.14
C ALA A 85 3.91 -37.82 -24.74
N GLN A 86 4.44 -38.96 -25.20
CA GLN A 86 3.64 -40.06 -25.73
C GLN A 86 2.83 -40.72 -24.60
N ASP A 87 1.51 -40.80 -24.77
CA ASP A 87 0.59 -41.34 -23.74
C ASP A 87 0.26 -42.81 -24.01
N ASP A 88 1.20 -43.69 -23.69
CA ASP A 88 1.08 -45.13 -23.99
C ASP A 88 -0.09 -45.81 -23.25
N ASN A 89 -0.45 -45.32 -22.06
CA ASN A 89 -1.39 -45.98 -21.13
C ASN A 89 -2.56 -45.09 -20.67
N GLY A 90 -2.79 -43.92 -21.28
CA GLY A 90 -3.84 -42.97 -20.87
C GLY A 90 -3.56 -42.27 -19.52
N SER A 91 -2.36 -42.43 -18.97
CA SER A 91 -1.96 -41.93 -17.65
C SER A 91 -1.61 -40.43 -17.72
N VAL A 92 -1.08 -39.98 -18.85
CA VAL A 92 -0.81 -38.56 -19.11
C VAL A 92 -2.13 -37.79 -19.12
N LYS A 93 -3.15 -38.28 -19.83
CA LYS A 93 -4.50 -37.68 -19.82
C LYS A 93 -5.10 -37.54 -18.42
N LYS A 94 -4.91 -38.54 -17.55
CA LYS A 94 -5.43 -38.49 -16.16
C LYS A 94 -4.72 -37.41 -15.33
N ILE A 95 -3.39 -37.30 -15.45
CA ILE A 95 -2.60 -36.29 -14.74
C ILE A 95 -2.96 -34.89 -15.25
N VAL A 96 -3.07 -34.71 -16.57
CA VAL A 96 -3.51 -33.45 -17.17
C VAL A 96 -4.89 -33.04 -16.66
N ALA A 97 -5.85 -33.97 -16.57
CA ALA A 97 -7.18 -33.68 -16.01
C ALA A 97 -7.14 -33.30 -14.52
N ILE A 98 -6.20 -33.87 -13.74
CA ILE A 98 -5.99 -33.46 -12.34
C ILE A 98 -5.41 -32.05 -12.29
N ILE A 99 -4.44 -31.72 -13.15
CA ILE A 99 -3.86 -30.38 -13.26
C ILE A 99 -4.95 -29.37 -13.65
N ASP A 100 -5.79 -29.68 -14.63
CA ASP A 100 -6.88 -28.81 -15.09
C ASP A 100 -7.93 -28.54 -14.01
N ARG A 101 -8.20 -29.51 -13.11
CA ARG A 101 -9.08 -29.28 -11.95
C ARG A 101 -8.44 -28.42 -10.86
N ASN A 102 -7.10 -28.42 -10.77
CA ASN A 102 -6.36 -27.71 -9.73
C ASN A 102 -5.88 -26.33 -10.17
N LEU A 103 -5.73 -26.10 -11.47
CA LEU A 103 -5.67 -24.78 -12.06
C LEU A 103 -7.04 -24.15 -11.83
N LYS A 104 -7.12 -23.19 -10.90
CA LYS A 104 -8.34 -22.43 -10.71
C LYS A 104 -8.69 -21.75 -12.03
N GLN A 105 -9.93 -21.95 -12.49
CA GLN A 105 -10.53 -21.26 -13.64
C GLN A 105 -10.88 -19.79 -13.32
N THR A 106 -10.18 -19.21 -12.35
CA THR A 106 -10.34 -17.82 -11.94
C THR A 106 -9.26 -17.04 -12.67
N ASP A 107 -9.64 -15.99 -13.39
CA ASP A 107 -8.68 -15.13 -14.08
C ASP A 107 -7.65 -14.65 -13.06
N ASP A 108 -6.40 -15.11 -13.17
CA ASP A 108 -5.30 -14.77 -12.24
C ASP A 108 -5.19 -13.24 -12.10
N TRP A 109 -5.63 -12.51 -13.14
CA TRP A 109 -5.76 -11.06 -13.11
C TRP A 109 -6.83 -10.54 -12.14
N GLU A 110 -8.01 -11.14 -12.06
CA GLU A 110 -9.06 -10.68 -11.14
C GLU A 110 -8.69 -10.97 -9.69
N LEU A 111 -8.10 -12.13 -9.40
CA LEU A 111 -7.52 -12.44 -8.09
C LEU A 111 -6.42 -11.45 -7.71
N PHE A 112 -5.52 -11.15 -8.65
CA PHE A 112 -4.49 -10.14 -8.45
C PHE A 112 -5.09 -8.76 -8.22
N LYS A 113 -6.06 -8.35 -9.03
CA LYS A 113 -6.68 -7.02 -8.98
C LYS A 113 -7.43 -6.80 -7.67
N GLU A 114 -8.13 -7.82 -7.16
CA GLU A 114 -8.75 -7.76 -5.83
C GLU A 114 -7.72 -7.59 -4.73
N ALA A 115 -6.65 -8.41 -4.75
CA ALA A 115 -5.54 -8.29 -3.81
C ALA A 115 -4.85 -6.92 -3.89
N PHE A 116 -4.62 -6.43 -5.12
CA PHE A 116 -3.96 -5.15 -5.38
C PHE A 116 -4.83 -3.95 -4.99
N ASN A 117 -6.14 -4.00 -5.25
CA ASN A 117 -7.10 -2.98 -4.84
C ASN A 117 -7.21 -2.84 -3.32
N ASN A 118 -7.06 -3.96 -2.59
CA ASN A 118 -7.01 -3.94 -1.14
C ASN A 118 -5.64 -3.47 -0.64
N ALA A 119 -4.58 -3.75 -1.38
CA ALA A 119 -3.21 -3.41 -1.04
C ALA A 119 -2.86 -1.92 -1.25
N ASP A 120 -3.30 -1.33 -2.37
CA ASP A 120 -2.91 0.01 -2.80
C ASP A 120 -4.03 0.71 -3.62
N ARG A 121 -5.17 0.92 -2.97
CA ARG A 121 -6.34 1.58 -3.59
C ARG A 121 -6.04 3.02 -4.02
N ASP A 122 -5.26 3.74 -3.22
CA ASP A 122 -4.97 5.15 -3.45
C ASP A 122 -4.08 5.35 -4.68
N PHE A 123 -3.13 4.42 -4.93
CA PHE A 123 -2.35 4.43 -6.16
C PHE A 123 -3.23 4.37 -7.41
N LEU A 124 -4.22 3.46 -7.48
CA LEU A 124 -5.06 3.37 -8.68
C LEU A 124 -5.89 4.63 -8.90
N LYS A 125 -6.46 5.19 -7.82
CA LYS A 125 -7.18 6.45 -7.90
C LYS A 125 -6.28 7.59 -8.38
N ASN A 126 -5.06 7.69 -7.86
CA ASN A 126 -4.09 8.69 -8.29
C ASN A 126 -3.69 8.48 -9.74
N LEU A 127 -3.41 7.24 -10.14
CA LEU A 127 -3.02 6.88 -11.51
C LEU A 127 -4.11 7.24 -12.53
N GLU A 128 -5.36 6.88 -12.25
CA GLU A 128 -6.51 7.20 -13.12
C GLU A 128 -6.78 8.70 -13.19
N LYS A 129 -6.60 9.42 -12.08
CA LYS A 129 -6.77 10.87 -12.02
C LYS A 129 -5.67 11.62 -12.78
N THR A 130 -4.42 11.21 -12.63
CA THR A 130 -3.27 11.86 -13.27
C THR A 130 -3.13 11.46 -14.74
N HIS A 131 -3.51 10.23 -15.09
CA HIS A 131 -3.37 9.66 -16.43
C HIS A 131 -4.67 8.99 -16.91
N PRO A 132 -5.72 9.78 -17.23
CA PRO A 132 -7.03 9.25 -17.60
C PRO A 132 -7.04 8.48 -18.93
N ASN A 133 -6.00 8.62 -19.75
CA ASN A 133 -5.90 8.00 -21.07
C ASN A 133 -5.32 6.56 -21.04
N LEU A 134 -5.03 6.03 -19.86
CA LEU A 134 -4.49 4.67 -19.71
C LEU A 134 -5.58 3.63 -19.97
N THR A 135 -5.22 2.62 -20.75
CA THR A 135 -6.10 1.45 -20.97
C THR A 135 -6.04 0.51 -19.77
N PRO A 136 -7.01 -0.41 -19.60
CA PRO A 136 -6.95 -1.43 -18.55
C PRO A 136 -5.65 -2.25 -18.54
N ASN A 137 -5.09 -2.51 -19.72
CA ASN A 137 -3.80 -3.21 -19.86
C ASN A 137 -2.61 -2.37 -19.41
N ASP A 138 -2.68 -1.04 -19.57
CA ASP A 138 -1.64 -0.15 -19.05
C ASP A 138 -1.72 -0.07 -17.53
N ILE A 139 -2.94 0.01 -16.97
CA ILE A 139 -3.19 -0.02 -15.52
C ILE A 139 -2.65 -1.33 -14.92
N ARG A 140 -2.93 -2.48 -15.56
CA ARG A 140 -2.37 -3.77 -15.19
C ARG A 140 -0.84 -3.77 -15.13
N LEU A 141 -0.19 -3.19 -16.15
CA LEU A 141 1.27 -3.07 -16.17
C LEU A 141 1.78 -2.15 -15.05
N CYS A 142 1.11 -1.02 -14.80
CA CYS A 142 1.43 -0.12 -13.70
C CYS A 142 1.32 -0.81 -12.34
N SER A 143 0.30 -1.64 -12.11
CA SER A 143 0.15 -2.42 -10.88
C SER A 143 1.33 -3.37 -10.66
N TYR A 144 1.80 -4.06 -11.70
CA TYR A 144 2.98 -4.91 -11.60
C TYR A 144 4.27 -4.12 -11.32
N LEU A 145 4.42 -2.94 -11.93
CA LEU A 145 5.53 -2.04 -11.67
C LEU A 145 5.51 -1.48 -10.24
N ARG A 146 4.31 -1.22 -9.70
CA ARG A 146 4.10 -0.73 -8.33
C ARG A 146 4.54 -1.76 -7.28
N LEU A 147 4.40 -3.04 -7.60
CA LEU A 147 4.93 -4.15 -6.80
C LEU A 147 6.43 -4.41 -7.06
N ASN A 148 7.10 -3.54 -7.81
CA ASN A 148 8.52 -3.62 -8.15
C ASN A 148 8.93 -4.95 -8.82
N LEU A 149 8.03 -5.55 -9.62
CA LEU A 149 8.31 -6.77 -10.34
C LEU A 149 9.30 -6.54 -11.49
N SER A 150 10.20 -7.50 -11.70
CA SER A 150 11.13 -7.47 -12.83
C SER A 150 10.41 -7.74 -14.16
N SER A 151 11.00 -7.32 -15.29
CA SER A 151 10.44 -7.61 -16.61
C SER A 151 10.31 -9.10 -16.90
N LYS A 152 11.14 -9.94 -16.29
CA LYS A 152 11.05 -11.40 -16.39
C LYS A 152 9.82 -11.94 -15.65
N GLU A 153 9.61 -11.50 -14.41
CA GLU A 153 8.44 -11.92 -13.62
C GLU A 153 7.14 -11.44 -14.25
N MET A 154 7.10 -10.19 -14.75
CA MET A 154 5.95 -9.68 -15.50
C MET A 154 5.67 -10.47 -16.78
N ALA A 155 6.71 -10.91 -17.48
CA ALA A 155 6.59 -11.70 -18.70
C ALA A 155 5.95 -13.06 -18.42
N GLU A 156 6.38 -13.71 -17.33
CA GLU A 156 5.78 -14.94 -16.83
C GLU A 156 4.30 -14.71 -16.51
N LEU A 157 3.96 -13.70 -15.70
CA LEU A 157 2.58 -13.39 -15.30
C LEU A 157 1.64 -13.06 -16.47
N LEU A 158 2.18 -12.47 -17.53
CA LEU A 158 1.42 -12.06 -18.70
C LEU A 158 1.42 -13.12 -19.82
N HIS A 159 2.13 -14.23 -19.64
CA HIS A 159 2.35 -15.25 -20.67
C HIS A 159 2.88 -14.66 -21.99
N ILE A 160 3.84 -13.75 -21.89
CA ILE A 160 4.49 -13.12 -23.05
C ILE A 160 6.02 -13.16 -22.91
N SER A 161 6.74 -12.79 -23.97
CA SER A 161 8.20 -12.67 -23.87
C SER A 161 8.63 -11.47 -23.02
N PRO A 162 9.79 -11.53 -22.34
CA PRO A 162 10.39 -10.36 -21.68
C PRO A 162 10.57 -9.18 -22.63
N ARG A 163 10.87 -9.44 -23.91
CA ARG A 163 10.98 -8.41 -24.93
C ARG A 163 9.65 -7.68 -25.16
N SER A 164 8.54 -8.41 -25.12
CA SER A 164 7.19 -7.84 -25.21
C SER A 164 6.88 -6.92 -24.03
N VAL A 165 7.35 -7.25 -22.82
CA VAL A 165 7.23 -6.38 -21.64
C VAL A 165 8.01 -5.08 -21.84
N GLU A 166 9.26 -5.16 -22.33
CA GLU A 166 10.07 -3.95 -22.59
C GLU A 166 9.41 -2.99 -23.59
N ILE A 167 8.82 -3.53 -24.66
CA ILE A 167 8.07 -2.72 -25.65
C ILE A 167 6.85 -2.06 -25.00
N LYS A 168 6.12 -2.78 -24.15
CA LYS A 168 4.99 -2.22 -23.39
C LYS A 168 5.45 -1.12 -22.43
N ARG A 169 6.57 -1.31 -21.70
CA ARG A 169 7.17 -0.28 -20.81
C ARG A 169 7.55 0.97 -21.58
N TYR A 170 8.16 0.82 -22.76
CA TYR A 170 8.49 1.96 -23.63
C TYR A 170 7.23 2.75 -24.05
N ARG A 171 6.17 2.04 -24.47
CA ARG A 171 4.89 2.68 -24.83
C ARG A 171 4.24 3.36 -23.62
N LEU A 172 4.30 2.72 -22.46
CA LEU A 172 3.78 3.27 -21.21
C LEU A 172 4.49 4.57 -20.84
N ARG A 173 5.83 4.63 -20.94
CA ARG A 173 6.59 5.88 -20.70
C ARG A 173 6.07 7.04 -21.54
N LYS A 174 5.79 6.80 -22.83
CA LYS A 174 5.23 7.83 -23.72
C LYS A 174 3.84 8.26 -23.29
N LYS A 175 2.97 7.32 -22.90
CA LYS A 175 1.61 7.63 -22.42
C LYS A 175 1.62 8.42 -21.11
N LEU A 176 2.60 8.17 -20.25
CA LEU A 176 2.83 8.88 -18.98
C LEU A 176 3.59 10.21 -19.16
N ASN A 177 3.97 10.58 -20.39
CA ASN A 177 4.75 11.77 -20.72
C ASN A 177 6.07 11.89 -19.93
N LEU A 178 6.75 10.77 -19.68
CA LEU A 178 8.02 10.78 -18.96
C LEU A 178 9.17 11.26 -19.84
N THR A 179 10.01 12.13 -19.29
CA THR A 179 11.25 12.58 -19.92
C THR A 179 12.28 11.46 -20.00
N HIS A 180 13.40 11.67 -20.71
CA HIS A 180 14.40 10.61 -20.89
C HIS A 180 15.04 10.19 -19.56
N ASP A 181 15.28 11.15 -18.68
CA ASP A 181 15.99 10.96 -17.40
C ASP A 181 15.09 10.39 -16.30
N GLU A 182 13.77 10.47 -16.47
CA GLU A 182 12.83 9.91 -15.51
C GLU A 182 12.76 8.39 -15.60
N ASN A 183 13.06 7.69 -14.50
CA ASN A 183 12.88 6.25 -14.41
C ASN A 183 11.38 5.89 -14.26
N LEU A 184 10.89 4.98 -15.11
CA LEU A 184 9.49 4.54 -15.10
C LEU A 184 9.08 3.94 -13.76
N VAL A 185 9.90 3.08 -13.17
CA VAL A 185 9.60 2.40 -11.91
C VAL A 185 9.56 3.42 -10.79
N SER A 186 10.58 4.28 -10.70
CA SER A 186 10.64 5.33 -9.68
C SER A 186 9.48 6.33 -9.79
N TYR A 187 8.99 6.60 -11.00
CA TYR A 187 7.78 7.39 -11.20
C TYR A 187 6.55 6.70 -10.62
N ILE A 188 6.33 5.43 -10.99
CA ILE A 188 5.18 4.64 -10.51
C ILE A 188 5.22 4.43 -9.00
N LEU A 189 6.40 4.28 -8.39
CA LEU A 189 6.57 4.14 -6.94
C LEU A 189 6.33 5.45 -6.16
N ARG A 190 6.29 6.60 -6.83
CA ARG A 190 5.99 7.90 -6.19
C ARG A 190 4.51 8.31 -6.25
N LEU A 191 3.74 7.74 -7.18
CA LEU A 191 2.29 7.96 -7.31
C LEU A 191 1.51 7.37 -6.12
#